data_AF-A0A356PXD1-F1
#
_entry.id   AF-A0A356PXD1-F1
#
_cell.length_a   1.000
_cell.length_b   1.000
_cell.length_c   1.000
_cell.angle_alpha   90.00
_cell.angle_beta   90.00
_cell.angle_gamma   90.00
#
_symmetry.space_group_name_H-M   'P 1'
#
loop_
_entity.id
_entity.type
_entity.pdbx_description
1 polymer ?
#
loop_
_entity_poly.entity_id
_entity_poly.type
_entity_poly.pdbx_seq_one_letter_code
_entity_poly.pdbx_strand_id
1 'polypeptide(L)' 'MKKILSIQSSVTAGFVGNAVAGPVLLVMGHHPMMVDTISLAAHPGYGGRGGGPLADHLF' A
#
# COMPACT_ATOMS: atom_id res chain seq x y z
N MET A 1 -21.72 3.71 0.95
CA MET A 1 -20.37 3.90 0.38
C MET A 1 -19.67 5.02 1.14
N LYS A 2 -18.48 4.77 1.72
CA LYS A 2 -17.67 5.79 2.41
C LYS A 2 -16.34 5.93 1.70
N LYS A 3 -15.76 7.13 1.71
CA LYS A 3 -14.37 7.34 1.31
C LYS A 3 -13.46 6.99 2.50
N ILE A 4 -12.50 6.11 2.30
CA ILE A 4 -11.58 5.67 3.35
C ILE A 4 -10.17 6.06 2.93
N LEU A 5 -9.55 6.95 3.69
CA LEU A 5 -8.14 7.28 3.52
C LEU A 5 -7.29 6.20 4.19
N SER A 6 -6.52 5.46 3.39
CA SER A 6 -5.63 4.40 3.85
C SER A 6 -4.18 4.83 3.68
N ILE A 7 -3.49 5.09 4.79
CA ILE A 7 -2.08 5.48 4.83
C ILE A 7 -1.28 4.30 5.37
N GLN A 8 -0.62 3.54 4.49
CA GLN A 8 0.06 2.28 4.84
C GLN A 8 1.23 2.03 3.87
N SER A 9 2.05 0.99 4.11
CA SER A 9 3.00 0.50 3.12
C SER A 9 2.30 -0.17 1.94
N SER A 10 2.99 -0.40 0.83
CA SER A 10 2.50 -1.18 -0.30
C SER A 10 3.59 -2.06 -0.90
N VAL A 11 3.18 -3.16 -1.53
CA VAL A 11 4.08 -4.13 -2.18
C VAL A 11 3.59 -4.45 -3.59
N THR A 12 4.51 -4.72 -4.51
CA THR A 12 4.16 -5.26 -5.84
C THR A 12 3.71 -6.72 -5.76
N ALA A 13 4.38 -7.53 -4.93
CA ALA A 13 4.05 -8.94 -4.72
C ALA A 13 3.78 -9.24 -3.24
N GLY A 14 2.57 -9.71 -2.95
CA GLY A 14 2.12 -10.11 -1.61
C GLY A 14 0.90 -9.36 -1.12
N PHE A 15 0.40 -9.76 0.06
CA PHE A 15 -0.86 -9.27 0.62
C PHE A 15 -0.65 -8.54 1.96
N VAL A 16 0.07 -7.43 1.92
CA VAL A 16 0.31 -6.56 3.09
C VAL A 16 0.06 -5.09 2.74
N GLY A 17 -0.30 -4.29 3.75
CA GLY A 17 -0.55 -2.85 3.56
C GLY A 17 -1.65 -2.55 2.53
N ASN A 18 -1.47 -1.49 1.75
CA ASN A 18 -2.44 -1.04 0.75
C ASN A 18 -2.67 -2.07 -0.39
N ALA A 19 -1.70 -2.95 -0.66
CA ALA A 19 -1.85 -4.02 -1.65
C ALA A 19 -2.97 -5.02 -1.29
N VAL A 20 -3.30 -5.19 0.00
CA VAL A 20 -4.46 -5.99 0.45
C VAL A 20 -5.62 -5.12 0.92
N ALA A 21 -5.36 -3.97 1.55
CA ALA A 21 -6.42 -3.10 2.06
C ALA A 21 -7.30 -2.53 0.93
N GLY A 22 -6.71 -2.11 -0.19
CA GLY A 22 -7.45 -1.55 -1.33
C GLY A 22 -8.54 -2.49 -1.87
N PRO A 23 -8.18 -3.72 -2.30
CA PRO A 23 -9.15 -4.71 -2.77
C PRO A 23 -10.20 -5.08 -1.73
N VAL A 24 -9.82 -5.25 -0.45
CA VAL A 24 -10.76 -5.59 0.63
C VAL A 24 -11.79 -4.48 0.83
N LEU A 25 -11.35 -3.22 0.92
CA LEU A 25 -12.24 -2.08 1.08
C LEU A 25 -13.17 -1.90 -0.12
N LEU A 26 -12.68 -2.16 -1.34
CA LEU A 26 -13.50 -2.13 -2.55
C LEU A 26 -14.59 -3.21 -2.51
N VAL A 27 -14.24 -4.45 -2.15
CA VAL A 27 -15.20 -5.57 -2.01
C VAL A 27 -16.23 -5.29 -0.92
N MET A 28 -15.86 -4.60 0.15
CA MET A 28 -16.78 -4.15 1.20
C MET A 28 -17.71 -3.00 0.79
N GLY A 29 -17.62 -2.49 -0.45
CA GLY A 29 -18.47 -1.41 -0.94
C GLY A 29 -18.03 0.00 -0.49
N HIS A 30 -16.75 0.16 -0.13
CA HIS A 30 -16.15 1.45 0.16
C HIS A 30 -15.32 1.98 -1.04
N HIS A 31 -15.05 3.28 -1.02
CA HIS A 31 -14.14 3.93 -1.96
C HIS A 31 -12.79 4.15 -1.26
N PRO A 32 -11.78 3.29 -1.49
CA PRO A 32 -10.46 3.47 -0.91
C PRO A 32 -9.70 4.61 -1.58
N MET A 33 -9.10 5.49 -0.78
CA MET A 33 -8.12 6.50 -1.19
C MET A 33 -6.78 6.08 -0.59
N MET A 34 -5.90 5.49 -1.41
CA MET A 34 -4.65 4.88 -0.95
C MET A 34 -3.50 5.89 -1.02
N VAL A 35 -2.78 6.03 0.09
CA VAL A 35 -1.53 6.79 0.19
C VAL A 35 -0.47 5.83 0.72
N ASP A 36 0.52 5.53 -0.11
CA ASP A 36 1.59 4.60 0.25
C ASP A 36 2.70 5.33 1.02
N THR A 37 3.15 4.79 2.15
CA THR A 37 4.29 5.34 2.91
C THR A 37 5.64 4.85 2.38
N ILE A 38 5.64 3.66 1.76
CA ILE A 38 6.79 3.01 1.15
C ILE A 38 6.29 2.05 0.08
N SER A 39 7.02 1.93 -1.03
CA SER A 39 6.74 0.97 -2.09
C SER A 39 7.88 -0.04 -2.19
N LEU A 40 7.56 -1.31 -1.96
CA LEU A 40 8.52 -2.42 -1.98
C LEU A 40 8.16 -3.46 -3.06
N ALA A 41 9.16 -4.21 -3.51
CA ALA A 41 8.90 -5.32 -4.43
C ALA A 41 8.06 -6.44 -3.77
N ALA A 42 8.36 -6.77 -2.51
CA ALA A 42 7.63 -7.73 -1.68
C ALA A 42 7.87 -7.43 -0.19
N HIS A 43 7.19 -8.15 0.71
CA HIS A 43 7.46 -8.05 2.14
C HIS A 43 8.93 -8.46 2.45
N PRO A 44 9.72 -7.68 3.24
CA PRO A 44 11.14 -7.98 3.51
C PRO A 44 11.40 -9.36 4.14
N GLY A 45 10.37 -9.98 4.74
CA GLY A 45 10.44 -11.38 5.19
C GLY A 45 10.75 -12.40 4.07
N TYR A 46 10.63 -12.04 2.79
CA TYR A 46 11.03 -12.86 1.64
C TYR A 46 12.52 -12.75 1.28
N GLY A 47 13.32 -11.95 1.99
CA GLY A 47 14.76 -11.81 1.75
C GLY A 47 15.18 -10.37 1.51
N GLY A 48 15.97 -10.13 0.47
CA GLY A 48 16.52 -8.79 0.17
C GLY A 48 15.44 -7.72 -0.03
N ARG A 49 15.73 -6.49 0.40
CA ARG A 49 14.82 -5.35 0.21
C ARG A 49 14.91 -4.82 -1.23
N GLY A 50 13.84 -4.95 -2.01
CA GLY A 50 13.65 -4.25 -3.27
C GLY A 50 12.67 -3.08 -3.10
N GLY A 51 12.98 -1.92 -3.67
CA GLY A 51 12.18 -0.69 -3.53
C GLY A 51 12.61 0.18 -2.35
N GLY A 52 11.77 1.16 -1.99
CA GLY A 52 12.11 2.17 -0.99
C GLY A 52 11.01 3.21 -0.76
N PRO A 53 11.30 4.24 0.05
CA PRO A 53 10.37 5.34 0.28
C PRO A 53 9.92 5.98 -1.03
N LEU A 54 8.69 6.49 -1.04
CA LEU A 54 8.27 7.35 -2.16
C LEU A 54 9.10 8.63 -2.15
N ALA A 55 9.27 9.23 -3.33
CA ALA A 55 9.89 10.54 -3.42
C ALA A 55 9.08 11.54 -2.59
N ASP A 56 9.75 12.24 -1.68
CA ASP A 56 9.17 13.43 -1.09
C ASP A 56 9.25 14.54 -2.16
N HIS A 57 8.10 15.05 -2.58
CA HIS A 57 8.03 16.13 -3.56
C HIS A 57 8.06 17.51 -2.91
N LEU A 58 8.24 17.57 -1.58
CA LEU A 58 8.27 18.81 -0.81
C LEU A 58 9.70 19.31 -0.50
N PHE A 59 10.74 18.54 -0.86
CA PHE A 59 12.15 18.91 -0.69
C PHE A 59 13.02 18.49 -1.87
#